data_AF-A0A418SXJ6-F1
#
_entry.id   AF-A0A418SXJ6-F1
#
_cell.length_a   1.000
_cell.length_b   1.000
_cell.length_c   1.000
_cell.angle_alpha   90.00
_cell.angle_beta   90.00
_cell.angle_gamma   90.00
#
_symmetry.space_group_name_H-M   'P 1'
#
loop_
_entity.id
_entity.type
_entity.pdbx_description
1 polymer ?
#
loop_
_entity_poly.entity_id
_entity_poly.type
_entity_poly.pdbx_seq_one_letter_code
_entity_poly.pdbx_strand_id
1 'polypeptide(L)'
;MLKVMGAAVLVTAGVWAGMVLAKPLEANSAVTPGTIEDPVVTKSYVDEQIAKLNGGGNTGNNGGNSGETGGSVKLEVVEVPVGKTLMASAGAEVVVRVGKAVAYSSDTNGISDLTGGVDIKSGKDVPTNHLIWFPREGRGIKGHPNETNVLTVLVKGNYTIK
;
A
#
# COMPACT_ATOMS: atom_id res chain seq x y z
N MET A 1 46.81 66.25 0.55
CA MET A 1 47.33 64.97 1.10
C MET A 1 46.36 64.28 2.05
N LEU A 2 45.70 64.99 2.99
CA LEU A 2 44.85 64.37 4.02
C LEU A 2 43.66 63.54 3.47
N LYS A 3 43.03 63.98 2.37
CA LYS A 3 41.91 63.26 1.72
C LYS A 3 42.32 61.91 1.10
N VAL A 4 43.56 61.83 0.58
CA VAL A 4 44.09 60.61 -0.07
C VAL A 4 44.50 59.58 1.00
N MET A 5 45.06 60.04 2.12
CA MET A 5 45.38 59.19 3.27
C MET A 5 44.13 58.58 3.91
N GLY A 6 43.07 59.36 4.10
CA GLY A 6 41.81 58.86 4.66
C GLY A 6 41.17 57.78 3.79
N ALA A 7 41.22 57.94 2.46
CA ALA A 7 40.72 56.95 1.53
C ALA A 7 41.51 55.62 1.59
N ALA A 8 42.84 55.68 1.69
CA ALA A 8 43.68 54.48 1.77
C ALA A 8 43.42 53.66 3.07
N VAL A 9 43.20 54.35 4.19
CA VAL A 9 42.87 53.69 5.47
C VAL A 9 41.50 53.01 5.42
N LEU A 10 40.51 53.64 4.79
CA LEU A 10 39.17 53.04 4.67
C LEU A 10 39.15 51.80 3.77
N VAL A 11 39.90 51.81 2.66
CA VAL A 11 39.97 50.66 1.76
C VAL A 11 40.67 49.48 2.43
N THR A 12 41.78 49.73 3.12
CA THR A 12 42.53 48.67 3.82
C THR A 12 41.75 48.09 4.99
N ALA A 13 41.05 48.92 5.77
CA ALA A 13 40.16 48.46 6.83
C ALA A 13 38.97 47.64 6.27
N GLY A 14 38.41 48.05 5.14
CA GLY A 14 37.33 47.32 4.47
C GLY A 14 37.74 45.94 3.96
N VAL A 15 38.91 45.83 3.34
CA VAL A 15 39.46 44.54 2.88
C VAL A 15 39.79 43.62 4.06
N TRP A 16 40.38 44.17 5.12
CA TRP A 16 40.71 43.39 6.31
C TRP A 16 39.46 42.91 7.05
N ALA A 17 38.45 43.77 7.23
CA ALA A 17 37.16 43.38 7.79
C ALA A 17 36.46 42.32 6.93
N GLY A 18 36.53 42.45 5.60
CA GLY A 18 36.01 41.46 4.67
C GLY A 18 36.67 40.09 4.80
N MET A 19 38.00 40.04 5.00
CA MET A 19 38.73 38.78 5.24
C MET A 19 38.41 38.16 6.61
N VAL A 20 38.31 38.97 7.68
CA VAL A 20 38.07 38.46 9.04
C VAL A 20 36.63 37.98 9.22
N LEU A 21 35.67 38.61 8.53
CA LEU A 21 34.24 38.27 8.65
C LEU A 21 33.77 37.26 7.59
N ALA A 22 34.64 36.86 6.66
CA ALA A 22 34.34 35.79 5.71
C ALA A 22 34.21 34.46 6.46
N LYS A 23 32.98 33.96 6.60
CA LYS A 23 32.71 32.59 7.04
C LYS A 23 32.76 31.69 5.79
N PRO A 24 33.73 30.76 5.66
CA PRO A 24 33.64 29.77 4.60
C PRO A 24 32.38 28.93 4.83
N LEU A 25 31.55 28.82 3.79
CA LEU A 25 30.46 27.86 3.77
C LEU A 25 31.09 26.47 3.58
N GLU A 26 31.26 25.73 4.68
CA GLU A 26 31.65 24.32 4.62
C GLU A 26 30.57 23.54 3.88
N ALA A 27 30.96 22.75 2.87
CA ALA A 27 30.06 21.83 2.20
C ALA A 27 29.63 20.74 3.19
N ASN A 28 28.32 20.51 3.33
CA ASN A 28 27.77 19.44 4.16
C ASN A 28 28.46 18.12 3.81
N SER A 29 29.19 17.53 4.76
CA SER A 29 29.98 16.33 4.51
C SER A 29 29.06 15.23 4.00
N ALA A 30 29.21 14.87 2.72
CA ALA A 30 28.53 13.71 2.18
C ALA A 30 28.95 12.50 3.01
N VAL A 31 27.97 11.79 3.58
CA VAL A 31 28.24 10.61 4.39
C VAL A 31 28.95 9.61 3.49
N THR A 32 30.22 9.39 3.78
CA THR A 32 31.11 8.59 2.94
C THR A 32 31.07 7.16 3.47
N PRO A 33 30.80 6.15 2.63
CA PRO A 33 30.75 4.77 3.08
C PRO A 33 32.04 4.36 3.78
N GLY A 34 31.91 3.81 4.98
CA GLY A 34 33.00 3.41 5.87
C GLY A 34 33.29 4.37 7.03
N THR A 35 32.55 5.48 7.20
CA THR A 35 32.66 6.31 8.42
C THR A 35 31.82 5.73 9.58
N ILE A 36 31.93 6.34 10.76
CA ILE A 36 31.09 5.99 11.92
C ILE A 36 29.62 6.26 11.61
N GLU A 37 29.35 7.30 10.82
CA GLU A 37 28.01 7.72 10.39
C GLU A 37 27.43 6.86 9.25
N ASP A 38 28.26 6.15 8.47
CA ASP A 38 27.84 5.18 7.44
C ASP A 38 28.82 3.98 7.38
N PRO A 39 28.69 3.00 8.29
CA PRO A 39 29.59 1.86 8.31
C PRO A 39 29.28 0.88 7.17
N VAL A 40 30.33 0.28 6.58
CA VAL A 40 30.16 -0.80 5.61
C VAL A 40 29.70 -2.08 6.32
N VAL A 41 28.63 -2.70 5.83
CA VAL A 41 28.09 -3.96 6.35
C VAL A 41 28.41 -5.15 5.44
N THR A 42 28.42 -6.36 6.01
CA THR A 42 28.70 -7.59 5.25
C THR A 42 27.51 -8.02 4.40
N LYS A 43 27.78 -8.74 3.30
CA LYS A 43 26.74 -9.31 2.44
C LYS A 43 25.75 -10.18 3.22
N SER A 44 26.21 -11.00 4.17
CA SER A 44 25.34 -11.86 4.97
C SER A 44 24.37 -11.08 5.86
N TYR A 45 24.77 -9.92 6.40
CA TYR A 45 23.88 -9.06 7.17
C TYR A 45 22.80 -8.45 6.27
N VAL A 46 23.17 -7.96 5.09
CA VAL A 46 22.19 -7.44 4.11
C VAL A 46 21.24 -8.54 3.66
N ASP A 47 21.76 -9.72 3.32
CA ASP A 47 20.97 -10.88 2.93
C ASP A 47 20.03 -11.35 4.05
N GLU A 48 20.49 -11.35 5.32
CA GLU A 48 19.67 -11.69 6.50
C GLU A 48 18.53 -10.67 6.69
N GLN A 49 18.82 -9.38 6.55
CA GLN A 49 17.80 -8.33 6.68
C GLN A 49 16.79 -8.40 5.53
N ILE A 50 17.24 -8.67 4.29
CA ILE A 50 16.36 -8.92 3.14
C ILE A 50 15.55 -10.20 3.36
N ALA A 51 16.13 -11.26 3.89
CA ALA A 51 15.43 -12.51 4.19
C ALA A 51 14.37 -12.33 5.29
N LYS A 52 14.62 -11.48 6.30
CA LYS A 52 13.61 -11.10 7.30
C LYS A 52 12.46 -10.30 6.67
N LEU A 53 12.75 -9.44 5.69
CA LEU A 53 11.75 -8.65 4.97
C LEU A 53 10.94 -9.50 3.97
N ASN A 54 11.62 -10.34 3.18
CA ASN A 54 11.00 -11.24 2.20
C ASN A 54 10.33 -12.45 2.87
N GLY A 55 10.82 -12.88 4.04
CA GLY A 55 10.19 -13.90 4.89
C GLY A 55 8.89 -13.41 5.55
N GLY A 56 8.62 -12.10 5.51
CA GLY A 56 7.32 -11.51 5.84
C GLY A 56 6.30 -11.58 4.70
N GLY A 57 6.69 -12.07 3.52
CA GLY A 57 5.80 -12.14 2.37
C GLY A 57 6.25 -13.20 1.37
N ASN A 58 5.97 -14.47 1.64
CA ASN A 58 6.02 -15.46 0.57
C ASN A 58 4.91 -16.53 0.70
N THR A 59 4.00 -16.49 -0.27
CA THR A 59 3.62 -17.62 -1.12
C THR A 59 3.28 -18.96 -0.45
N GLY A 60 1.97 -19.27 -0.45
CA GLY A 60 1.49 -20.58 -0.84
C GLY A 60 1.40 -21.66 0.24
N ASN A 61 0.15 -22.05 0.49
CA ASN A 61 -0.33 -23.30 1.11
C ASN A 61 -0.38 -23.43 2.65
N ASN A 62 -1.64 -23.54 3.10
CA ASN A 62 -2.21 -24.44 4.11
C ASN A 62 -1.66 -24.41 5.55
N GLY A 63 -2.56 -24.11 6.47
CA GLY A 63 -2.51 -24.56 7.86
C GLY A 63 -2.43 -23.40 8.84
N GLY A 64 -3.57 -23.06 9.44
CA GLY A 64 -3.68 -21.93 10.36
C GLY A 64 -2.86 -22.05 11.64
N ASN A 65 -2.52 -20.90 12.22
CA ASN A 65 -2.99 -20.50 13.55
C ASN A 65 -2.48 -19.08 13.86
N SER A 66 -3.42 -18.20 14.20
CA SER A 66 -3.32 -17.12 15.19
C SER A 66 -1.96 -16.44 15.41
N GLY A 67 -1.79 -15.29 14.75
CA GLY A 67 -0.78 -14.30 15.09
C GLY A 67 -1.11 -13.00 14.37
N GLU A 68 -1.73 -12.05 15.08
CA GLU A 68 -1.92 -10.67 14.63
C GLU A 68 -0.56 -10.06 14.27
N THR A 69 -0.23 -10.15 12.99
CA THR A 69 0.77 -9.34 12.33
C THR A 69 0.00 -8.45 11.39
N GLY A 70 0.14 -7.13 11.53
CA GLY A 70 -0.50 -6.13 10.67
C GLY A 70 -0.07 -6.34 9.21
N GLY A 71 -0.72 -7.27 8.54
CA GLY A 71 -0.45 -7.64 7.17
C GLY A 71 -0.93 -6.54 6.26
N SER A 72 -0.06 -6.09 5.36
CA SER A 72 -0.46 -5.28 4.22
C SER A 72 -1.61 -5.99 3.50
N VAL A 73 -2.82 -5.41 3.54
CA VAL A 73 -3.99 -6.01 2.91
C VAL A 73 -3.79 -5.97 1.39
N LYS A 74 -3.41 -7.11 0.81
CA LYS A 74 -3.13 -7.26 -0.62
C LYS A 74 -4.43 -7.27 -1.42
N LEU A 75 -4.37 -6.71 -2.63
CA LEU A 75 -5.41 -6.87 -3.64
C LEU A 75 -5.11 -8.10 -4.50
N GLU A 76 -6.10 -8.98 -4.62
CA GLU A 76 -5.98 -10.26 -5.33
C GLU A 76 -6.99 -10.34 -6.47
N VAL A 77 -6.56 -10.86 -7.62
CA VAL A 77 -7.46 -11.20 -8.72
C VAL A 77 -7.89 -12.64 -8.53
N VAL A 78 -9.20 -12.85 -8.42
CA VAL A 78 -9.79 -14.15 -8.09
C VAL A 78 -10.77 -14.54 -9.18
N GLU A 79 -10.63 -15.76 -9.69
CA GLU A 79 -11.60 -16.39 -10.56
C GLU A 79 -12.55 -17.24 -9.72
N VAL A 80 -13.85 -16.97 -9.84
CA VAL A 80 -14.92 -17.71 -9.18
C VAL A 80 -15.53 -18.65 -10.24
N PRO A 81 -15.32 -19.98 -10.11
CA PRO A 81 -15.85 -20.94 -11.07
C PRO A 81 -17.37 -20.91 -11.14
N VAL A 82 -17.91 -21.38 -12.26
CA VAL A 82 -19.35 -21.48 -12.47
C VAL A 82 -19.99 -22.34 -11.38
N GLY A 83 -21.10 -21.84 -10.82
CA GLY A 83 -21.83 -22.51 -9.73
C GLY A 83 -21.21 -22.33 -8.34
N LYS A 84 -20.02 -21.74 -8.24
CA LYS A 84 -19.36 -21.43 -6.96
C LYS A 84 -19.70 -20.03 -6.47
N THR A 85 -19.58 -19.85 -5.15
CA THR A 85 -19.76 -18.56 -4.48
C THR A 85 -18.47 -18.15 -3.80
N LEU A 86 -18.05 -16.91 -4.01
CA LEU A 86 -17.04 -16.27 -3.19
C LEU A 86 -17.70 -15.75 -1.92
N MET A 87 -17.39 -16.38 -0.79
CA MET A 87 -17.82 -15.96 0.54
C MET A 87 -16.76 -15.05 1.13
N ALA A 88 -17.12 -13.80 1.36
CA ALA A 88 -16.21 -12.78 1.85
C ALA A 88 -16.25 -12.72 3.37
N SER A 89 -15.09 -12.52 4.00
CA SER A 89 -15.02 -12.28 5.44
C SER A 89 -15.50 -10.87 5.81
N ALA A 90 -15.81 -10.66 7.08
CA ALA A 90 -16.17 -9.36 7.61
C ALA A 90 -15.03 -8.34 7.32
N GLY A 91 -15.40 -7.20 6.77
CA GLY A 91 -14.48 -6.13 6.38
C GLY A 91 -13.82 -6.32 5.01
N ALA A 92 -14.06 -7.43 4.31
CA ALA A 92 -13.56 -7.60 2.96
C ALA A 92 -14.25 -6.64 1.97
N GLU A 93 -13.54 -6.35 0.87
CA GLU A 93 -14.01 -5.52 -0.23
C GLU A 93 -13.82 -6.27 -1.54
N VAL A 94 -14.81 -6.22 -2.43
CA VAL A 94 -14.76 -6.91 -3.72
C VAL A 94 -15.21 -5.98 -4.84
N VAL A 95 -14.57 -6.09 -5.99
CA VAL A 95 -14.99 -5.43 -7.24
C VAL A 95 -15.19 -6.50 -8.31
N VAL A 96 -16.37 -6.55 -8.90
CA VAL A 96 -16.60 -7.41 -10.08
C VAL A 96 -15.95 -6.78 -11.29
N ARG A 97 -14.97 -7.48 -11.90
CA ARG A 97 -14.19 -6.99 -13.05
C ARG A 97 -14.64 -7.59 -14.37
N VAL A 98 -14.98 -8.88 -14.39
CA VAL A 98 -15.41 -9.61 -15.60
C VAL A 98 -16.56 -10.54 -15.26
N GLY A 99 -17.56 -10.62 -16.14
CA GLY A 99 -18.75 -11.47 -15.97
C GLY A 99 -19.89 -10.76 -15.25
N LYS A 100 -21.00 -11.46 -15.06
CA LYS A 100 -22.15 -10.99 -14.28
C LYS A 100 -22.21 -11.72 -12.96
N ALA A 101 -22.53 -11.00 -11.90
CA ALA A 101 -22.57 -11.54 -10.56
C ALA A 101 -23.90 -11.22 -9.88
N VAL A 102 -24.30 -12.09 -8.96
CA VAL A 102 -25.44 -11.90 -8.07
C VAL A 102 -24.97 -11.92 -6.62
N ALA A 103 -25.60 -11.08 -5.79
CA ALA A 103 -25.31 -11.02 -4.38
C ALA A 103 -25.81 -12.29 -3.67
N TYR A 104 -25.06 -12.72 -2.66
CA TYR A 104 -25.48 -13.75 -1.72
C TYR A 104 -25.42 -13.19 -0.30
N SER A 105 -26.47 -13.46 0.48
CA SER A 105 -26.49 -13.23 1.93
C SER A 105 -27.29 -14.34 2.60
N SER A 106 -26.82 -14.77 3.77
CA SER A 106 -27.54 -15.70 4.65
C SER A 106 -28.61 -15.03 5.51
N ASP A 107 -28.67 -13.69 5.54
CA ASP A 107 -29.63 -12.90 6.33
C ASP A 107 -30.51 -11.99 5.43
N THR A 108 -31.41 -11.22 6.05
CA THR A 108 -32.33 -10.29 5.36
C THR A 108 -31.62 -9.07 4.75
N ASN A 109 -30.39 -8.78 5.17
CA ASN A 109 -29.59 -7.67 4.67
C ASN A 109 -28.74 -8.11 3.48
N GLY A 110 -28.37 -7.15 2.64
CA GLY A 110 -27.59 -7.37 1.45
C GLY A 110 -26.09 -7.20 1.65
N ILE A 111 -25.39 -7.04 0.53
CA ILE A 111 -24.02 -6.54 0.48
C ILE A 111 -24.05 -5.05 0.17
N SER A 112 -23.11 -4.29 0.73
CA SER A 112 -23.12 -2.83 0.63
C SER A 112 -22.38 -2.37 -0.61
N ASP A 113 -23.07 -1.74 -1.54
CA ASP A 113 -22.45 -1.04 -2.67
C ASP A 113 -22.09 0.38 -2.23
N LEU A 114 -20.81 0.62 -1.99
CA LEU A 114 -20.31 1.92 -1.56
C LEU A 114 -20.21 2.92 -2.71
N THR A 115 -20.20 2.45 -3.95
CA THR A 115 -20.20 3.31 -5.14
C THR A 115 -21.61 3.78 -5.49
N GLY A 116 -22.58 2.86 -5.46
CA GLY A 116 -23.99 3.14 -5.73
C GLY A 116 -24.77 3.65 -4.53
N GLY A 117 -24.26 3.46 -3.30
CA GLY A 117 -24.93 3.87 -2.07
C GLY A 117 -26.15 3.01 -1.72
N VAL A 118 -26.15 1.73 -2.10
CA VAL A 118 -27.32 0.84 -1.96
C VAL A 118 -26.98 -0.47 -1.25
N ASP A 119 -27.98 -1.05 -0.59
CA ASP A 119 -27.91 -2.42 -0.05
C ASP A 119 -28.40 -3.41 -1.12
N ILE A 120 -27.48 -4.18 -1.72
CA ILE A 120 -27.80 -5.16 -2.76
C ILE A 120 -28.27 -6.45 -2.10
N LYS A 121 -29.58 -6.69 -2.13
CA LYS A 121 -30.22 -7.88 -1.55
C LYS A 121 -29.78 -9.17 -2.24
N SER A 122 -29.84 -10.28 -1.50
CA SER A 122 -29.53 -11.62 -2.01
C SER A 122 -30.32 -11.93 -3.29
N GLY A 123 -29.63 -12.45 -4.31
CA GLY A 123 -30.19 -12.74 -5.63
C GLY A 123 -30.33 -11.54 -6.57
N LYS A 124 -29.94 -10.33 -6.16
CA LYS A 124 -29.89 -9.16 -7.04
C LYS A 124 -28.53 -9.02 -7.71
N ASP A 125 -28.54 -8.38 -8.88
CA ASP A 125 -27.34 -8.15 -9.67
C ASP A 125 -26.36 -7.23 -8.94
N VAL A 126 -25.08 -7.58 -9.02
CA VAL A 126 -23.97 -6.77 -8.53
C VAL A 126 -23.36 -6.02 -9.71
N PRO A 127 -23.36 -4.68 -9.69
CA PRO A 127 -22.75 -3.89 -10.76
C PRO A 127 -21.25 -4.18 -10.90
N THR A 128 -20.75 -4.16 -12.14
CA THR A 128 -19.32 -4.23 -12.39
C THR A 128 -18.65 -2.91 -12.02
N ASN A 129 -17.37 -2.98 -11.61
CA ASN A 129 -16.55 -1.82 -11.25
C ASN A 129 -17.03 -1.00 -10.04
N HIS A 130 -18.00 -1.49 -9.28
CA HIS A 130 -18.41 -0.89 -8.01
C HIS A 130 -17.62 -1.48 -6.84
N LEU A 131 -17.34 -0.66 -5.83
CA LEU A 131 -16.72 -1.11 -4.57
C LEU A 131 -17.78 -1.74 -3.67
N ILE A 132 -17.75 -3.06 -3.56
CA ILE A 132 -18.68 -3.81 -2.73
C ILE A 132 -18.02 -4.13 -1.41
N TRP A 133 -18.64 -3.72 -0.31
CA TRP A 133 -18.16 -3.93 1.05
C TRP A 133 -19.02 -4.98 1.77
N PHE A 134 -18.36 -5.81 2.57
CA PHE A 134 -18.96 -6.92 3.30
C PHE A 134 -18.85 -6.66 4.80
N PRO A 135 -19.89 -6.08 5.45
CA PRO A 135 -19.80 -5.66 6.85
C PRO A 135 -19.66 -6.83 7.85
N ARG A 136 -20.12 -8.03 7.47
CA ARG A 136 -20.18 -9.23 8.31
C ARG A 136 -20.02 -10.49 7.47
N GLU A 137 -19.68 -11.58 8.15
CA GLU A 137 -19.64 -12.94 7.61
C GLU A 137 -21.01 -13.40 7.06
N GLY A 138 -21.01 -14.46 6.24
CA GLY A 138 -22.23 -15.04 5.66
C GLY A 138 -22.71 -14.36 4.38
N ARG A 139 -21.90 -13.47 3.82
CA ARG A 139 -22.19 -12.71 2.60
C ARG A 139 -21.18 -13.02 1.50
N GLY A 140 -21.59 -12.90 0.26
CA GLY A 140 -20.77 -13.29 -0.87
C GLY A 140 -21.26 -12.81 -2.22
N ILE A 141 -20.52 -13.19 -3.25
CA ILE A 141 -20.84 -12.95 -4.64
C ILE A 141 -20.76 -14.28 -5.40
N LYS A 142 -21.79 -14.55 -6.19
CA LYS A 142 -21.86 -15.72 -7.07
C LYS A 142 -21.90 -15.28 -8.52
N GLY A 143 -21.40 -16.09 -9.44
CA GLY A 143 -21.70 -15.93 -10.87
C GLY A 143 -23.21 -15.94 -11.12
N HIS A 144 -23.68 -15.09 -12.04
CA HIS A 144 -25.09 -15.01 -12.37
C HIS A 144 -25.62 -16.37 -12.89
N PRO A 145 -26.79 -16.86 -12.44
CA PRO A 145 -27.29 -18.20 -12.80
C PRO A 145 -27.43 -18.46 -14.31
N ASN A 146 -27.66 -17.39 -15.08
CA ASN A 146 -27.82 -17.45 -16.53
C ASN A 146 -26.51 -17.24 -17.32
N GLU A 147 -25.36 -17.20 -16.65
CA GLU A 147 -24.05 -17.06 -17.28
C GLU A 147 -23.23 -18.35 -17.16
N THR A 148 -22.49 -18.66 -18.22
CA THR A 148 -21.59 -19.83 -18.28
C THR A 148 -20.11 -19.42 -18.22
N ASN A 149 -19.84 -18.11 -18.23
CA ASN A 149 -18.49 -17.57 -18.13
C ASN A 149 -18.01 -17.58 -16.68
N VAL A 150 -16.69 -17.75 -16.50
CA VAL A 150 -16.04 -17.58 -15.20
C VAL A 150 -16.17 -16.12 -14.75
N LEU A 151 -16.51 -15.93 -13.48
CA LEU A 151 -16.59 -14.61 -12.86
C LEU A 151 -15.19 -14.21 -12.37
N THR A 152 -14.68 -13.06 -12.77
CA THR A 152 -13.40 -12.54 -12.25
C THR A 152 -13.66 -11.32 -11.37
N VAL A 153 -13.11 -11.37 -10.16
CA VAL A 153 -13.25 -10.30 -9.17
C VAL A 153 -11.89 -9.86 -8.64
N LEU A 154 -11.80 -8.60 -8.23
CA LEU A 154 -10.71 -8.09 -7.41
C LEU A 154 -11.15 -8.16 -5.96
N VAL A 155 -10.34 -8.74 -5.08
CA VAL A 155 -10.67 -8.92 -3.66
C VAL A 155 -9.61 -8.26 -2.79
N LYS A 156 -10.06 -7.56 -1.76
CA LYS A 156 -9.26 -7.07 -0.65
C LYS A 156 -9.76 -7.74 0.62
N GLY A 157 -8.88 -8.43 1.34
CA GLY A 157 -9.22 -9.16 2.56
C GLY A 157 -9.51 -10.65 2.33
N ASN A 158 -9.91 -11.34 3.39
CA ASN A 158 -10.06 -12.79 3.39
C ASN A 158 -11.35 -13.23 2.70
N TYR A 159 -11.28 -14.39 2.03
CA TYR A 159 -12.44 -15.01 1.37
C TYR A 159 -12.29 -16.54 1.31
N THR A 160 -13.39 -17.23 1.01
CA THR A 160 -13.41 -18.65 0.67
C THR A 160 -14.27 -18.88 -0.57
N ILE A 161 -13.94 -19.91 -1.37
CA ILE A 161 -14.77 -20.33 -2.50
C ILE A 161 -15.52 -21.61 -2.12
N LYS A 162 -16.84 -21.63 -2.27
CA LYS A 162 -17.69 -22.80 -1.94
C LYS A 162 -18.63 -23.17 -3.08
#